data_AF-A0A3P4APC8-F1
#
_entry.id   AF-A0A3P4APC8-F1
#
_cell.length_a   1.000
_cell.length_b   1.000
_cell.length_c   1.000
_cell.angle_alpha   90.00
_cell.angle_beta   90.00
_cell.angle_gamma   90.00
#
_symmetry.space_group_name_H-M   'P 1'
#
loop_
_entity.id
_entity.type
_entity.pdbx_description
1 polymer ?
#
loop_
_entity_poly.entity_id
_entity_poly.type
_entity_poly.pdbx_seq_one_letter_code
_entity_poly.pdbx_strand_id
1 'polypeptide(L)' 'MNAPGRARLLTVAELREALGPDKVGRDLAYAIARRYGVRLGRRLLVPLRVAEAIAEGRMEELEKTPGVEARGR' A
#
# COMPACT_ATOMS: atom_id res chain seq x y z
N MET A 1 7.31 -20.43 2.36
CA MET A 1 7.66 -19.77 3.64
C MET A 1 8.38 -18.47 3.30
N ASN A 2 7.74 -17.31 3.46
CA ASN A 2 8.36 -16.01 3.17
C ASN A 2 9.27 -15.62 4.33
N ALA A 3 10.52 -15.24 4.04
CA ALA A 3 11.49 -14.83 5.04
C ALA A 3 11.01 -13.58 5.81
N PRO A 4 11.19 -13.52 7.15
CA PRO A 4 10.87 -12.33 7.93
C PRO A 4 11.75 -11.17 7.43
N GLY A 5 11.13 -10.17 6.81
CA GLY A 5 11.81 -8.96 6.32
C GLY A 5 11.52 -8.57 4.87
N ARG A 6 10.94 -9.45 4.02
CA ARG A 6 10.46 -9.03 2.69
C ARG A 6 9.02 -8.54 2.81
N ALA A 7 8.84 -7.22 2.89
CA ALA A 7 7.53 -6.61 2.75
C ALA A 7 6.96 -7.00 1.37
N ARG A 8 5.88 -7.78 1.36
CA ARG A 8 5.17 -8.09 0.10
C ARG A 8 4.63 -6.79 -0.48
N LEU A 9 4.98 -6.50 -1.72
CA LEU A 9 4.54 -5.32 -2.45
C LEU A 9 3.43 -5.70 -3.42
N LEU A 10 2.40 -4.89 -3.46
CA LEU A 10 1.24 -5.01 -4.35
C LEU A 10 1.33 -3.92 -5.42
N THR A 11 1.01 -4.25 -6.65
CA THR A 11 0.63 -3.27 -7.67
C THR A 11 -0.69 -2.60 -7.30
N VAL A 12 -1.02 -1.49 -7.96
CA VAL A 12 -2.33 -0.83 -7.78
C VAL A 12 -3.49 -1.77 -8.13
N ALA A 13 -3.30 -2.66 -9.11
CA ALA A 13 -4.30 -3.67 -9.47
C ALA A 13 -4.49 -4.68 -8.33
N GLU A 14 -3.40 -5.26 -7.82
CA GLU A 14 -3.45 -6.22 -6.71
C GLU A 14 -4.00 -5.60 -5.41
N LEU A 15 -3.72 -4.32 -5.16
CA LEU A 15 -4.34 -3.58 -4.05
C LEU A 15 -5.87 -3.53 -4.18
N ARG A 16 -6.39 -3.29 -5.40
CA ARG A 16 -7.84 -3.25 -5.63
C ARG A 16 -8.49 -4.61 -5.42
N GLU A 17 -7.83 -5.67 -5.89
CA GLU A 17 -8.30 -7.04 -5.63
C GLU A 17 -8.31 -7.34 -4.14
N ALA A 18 -7.26 -6.95 -3.41
CA ALA A 18 -7.16 -7.17 -1.96
C ALA A 18 -8.23 -6.41 -1.16
N LEU A 19 -8.60 -5.19 -1.56
CA LEU A 19 -9.58 -4.36 -0.87
C LEU A 19 -11.03 -4.57 -1.35
N GLY A 20 -11.20 -5.30 -2.45
CA GLY A 20 -12.48 -5.48 -3.13
C GLY A 20 -12.68 -4.42 -4.23
N PRO A 21 -12.70 -4.79 -5.52
CA PRO A 21 -12.79 -3.84 -6.62
C PRO A 21 -14.11 -3.07 -6.67
N ASP A 22 -15.17 -3.61 -6.05
CA ASP A 22 -16.49 -2.98 -5.90
C ASP A 22 -16.50 -1.88 -4.81
N LYS A 23 -15.55 -1.92 -3.88
CA LYS A 23 -15.42 -0.95 -2.78
C LYS A 23 -14.36 0.10 -3.09
N VAL A 24 -13.30 -0.31 -3.81
CA VAL A 24 -12.15 0.54 -4.12
C VAL A 24 -12.00 0.73 -5.62
N GLY A 25 -12.47 1.90 -6.07
CA GLY A 25 -12.27 2.38 -7.43
C GLY A 25 -10.79 2.64 -7.75
N ARG A 26 -10.51 2.79 -9.06
CA ARG A 26 -9.16 3.04 -9.58
C ARG A 26 -8.52 4.27 -8.93
N ASP A 27 -9.24 5.38 -8.87
CA ASP A 27 -8.68 6.65 -8.40
C ASP A 27 -8.33 6.61 -6.92
N LEU A 28 -9.19 5.97 -6.11
CA LEU A 28 -8.93 5.74 -4.69
C LEU A 28 -7.70 4.84 -4.50
N ALA A 29 -7.56 3.77 -5.27
CA ALA A 29 -6.38 2.89 -5.21
C ALA A 29 -5.08 3.66 -5.55
N TYR A 30 -5.12 4.53 -6.57
CA TYR A 30 -3.98 5.40 -6.89
C TYR A 30 -3.70 6.44 -5.80
N ALA A 31 -4.73 6.97 -5.13
CA ALA A 31 -4.56 7.88 -4.01
C ALA A 31 -3.87 7.19 -2.81
N ILE A 32 -4.31 5.97 -2.48
CA ILE A 32 -3.68 5.12 -1.46
C ILE A 32 -2.22 4.85 -1.83
N ALA A 33 -1.95 4.45 -3.07
CA ALA A 33 -0.60 4.14 -3.53
C ALA A 33 0.34 5.35 -3.50
N ARG A 34 -0.17 6.56 -3.77
CA ARG A 34 0.62 7.79 -3.66
C ARG A 34 0.90 8.19 -2.21
N ARG A 35 -0.03 7.92 -1.29
CA ARG A 35 0.07 8.32 0.12
C ARG A 35 0.89 7.34 0.96
N TYR A 36 0.73 6.04 0.76
CA TYR A 36 1.30 5.00 1.62
C TYR A 36 2.20 4.01 0.87
N GLY A 37 2.23 4.08 -0.45
CA GLY A 37 3.04 3.22 -1.29
C GLY A 37 4.49 3.69 -1.42
N VAL A 38 5.24 2.91 -2.18
CA VAL A 38 6.63 3.19 -2.56
C VAL A 38 6.74 3.25 -4.08
N ARG A 39 7.65 4.10 -4.59
CA ARG A 39 7.93 4.20 -6.02
C ARG A 39 9.18 3.39 -6.36
N LEU A 40 9.04 2.44 -7.28
CA LEU A 40 10.14 1.65 -7.82
C LEU A 40 10.27 1.94 -9.32
N GLY A 41 11.22 2.83 -9.66
CA GLY A 41 11.34 3.39 -11.00
C GLY A 41 10.04 4.09 -11.41
N ARG A 42 9.39 3.61 -12.48
CA ARG A 42 8.12 4.16 -12.99
C ARG A 42 6.87 3.52 -12.37
N ARG A 43 7.02 2.57 -11.45
CA ARG A 43 5.91 1.80 -10.87
C ARG A 43 5.57 2.30 -9.47
N LEU A 44 4.28 2.41 -9.17
CA LEU A 44 3.76 2.60 -7.81
C LEU A 44 3.40 1.23 -7.23
N LEU A 45 3.94 0.94 -6.06
CA LEU A 45 3.71 -0.30 -5.33
C LEU A 45 3.23 0.03 -3.92
N VAL A 46 2.48 -0.88 -3.32
CA VAL A 46 1.87 -0.69 -2.00
C VAL A 46 2.24 -1.87 -1.11
N PRO A 47 2.86 -1.64 0.06
CA PRO A 47 3.10 -2.73 1.01
C PRO A 47 1.79 -3.42 1.40
N LEU A 48 1.80 -4.76 1.47
CA LEU A 48 0.63 -5.56 1.85
C LEU A 48 0.02 -5.10 3.18
N ARG A 49 0.87 -4.75 4.17
CA ARG A 49 0.43 -4.21 5.47
C ARG A 49 -0.52 -3.01 5.36
N VAL A 50 -0.42 -2.21 4.30
CA VAL A 50 -1.31 -1.07 4.06
C VAL A 50 -2.69 -1.58 3.66
N ALA A 51 -2.76 -2.59 2.79
CA ALA A 51 -4.03 -3.20 2.40
C ALA A 51 -4.70 -3.89 3.60
N GLU A 52 -3.93 -4.61 4.41
CA GLU A 52 -4.39 -5.27 5.64
C GLU A 52 -4.94 -4.24 6.63
N ALA A 53 -4.21 -3.16 6.91
CA ALA A 53 -4.66 -2.12 7.83
C ALA A 53 -5.93 -1.40 7.34
N ILE A 54 -6.08 -1.17 6.03
CA ILE A 54 -7.32 -0.62 5.46
C ILE A 54 -8.48 -1.60 5.62
N ALA A 55 -8.27 -2.87 5.29
CA ALA A 55 -9.30 -3.90 5.38
C ALA A 55 -9.78 -4.13 6.82
N GLU A 56 -8.87 -4.00 7.78
CA GLU A 56 -9.14 -4.16 9.22
C GLU A 56 -9.58 -2.86 9.92
N GLY A 57 -9.61 -1.73 9.21
CA GLY A 57 -9.95 -0.42 9.78
C GLY A 57 -8.90 0.14 10.76
N ARG A 58 -7.66 -0.38 10.75
CA ARG A 58 -6.56 -0.03 11.67
C ARG A 58 -5.63 1.04 11.11
N MET A 59 -6.19 2.08 10.51
CA MET A 59 -5.40 3.12 9.81
C MET A 59 -4.45 3.90 10.73
N GLU A 60 -4.76 4.00 12.02
CA GLU A 60 -3.93 4.67 13.03
C GLU A 60 -2.52 4.05 13.17
N GLU A 61 -2.35 2.78 12.82
CA GLU A 61 -1.06 2.08 12.85
C GLU A 61 -0.15 2.51 11.68
N LEU A 62 -0.74 2.92 10.55
CA LEU A 62 -0.01 3.40 9.39
C LEU A 62 0.59 4.79 9.61
N GLU A 63 -0.03 5.62 10.45
CA GLU A 63 0.43 6.98 10.76
C GLU A 63 1.60 7.01 11.77
N LYS A 64 1.71 5.98 12.60
CA LYS A 64 2.75 5.85 13.64
C LYS A 64 4.06 5.24 13.14
N THR A 65 4.10 4.72 11.91
CA THR A 65 5.29 4.07 11.37
C THR A 65 6.05 5.00 10.42
N PRO A 66 7.19 5.58 10.82
CA PRO A 66 8.01 6.40 9.94
C PRO A 66 8.69 5.48 8.91
N GLY A 67 8.16 5.48 7.71
CA GLY A 67 8.72 4.80 6.53
C GLY A 67 8.24 5.38 5.20
N VAL A 68 7.39 6.40 5.25
CA VAL A 68 6.94 7.18 4.08
C VAL A 68 7.82 8.42 3.90
N GLU A 69 9.06 8.40 4.42
CA GLU A 69 10.11 9.34 4.06
C GLU A 69 10.99 8.77 2.94
N ALA A 70 10.38 8.25 1.88
CA ALA A 70 11.04 8.22 0.59
C ALA A 70 10.69 9.51 -0.17
N ARG A 71 11.02 10.65 0.46
CA ARG A 71 11.20 11.92 -0.25
C ARG A 71 12.39 11.70 -1.19
N GLY A 72 12.10 11.54 -2.48
CA GLY A 72 13.13 11.67 -3.51
C GLY A 72 13.77 13.05 -3.39
N ARG A 73 15.07 13.07 -3.13
CA ARG A 73 15.94 14.07 -3.75
C ARG A 73 16.29 13.59 -5.15
#